data_AF-A0A2V6QIK5-F1
#
_entry.id   AF-A0A2V6QIK5-F1
#
_cell.length_a   1.000
_cell.length_b   1.000
_cell.length_c   1.000
_cell.angle_alpha   90.00
_cell.angle_beta   90.00
_cell.angle_gamma   90.00
#
_symmetry.space_group_name_H-M   'P 1'
#
loop_
_entity.id
_entity.type
_entity.pdbx_description
1 polymer ?
#
loop_
_entity_poly.entity_id
_entity_poly.type
_entity_poly.pdbx_seq_one_letter_code
_entity_poly.pdbx_strand_id
1 'polypeptide(L)'
;MLRCRDPGHARALHGQSSADQRVHLPHPGHSLPPHGKSRRRRRAAGPRGAGRNQVRGLLGPKPSTARPVRSGRRRRPRRWRHSVVVMMKSLRYAALLGAIVVSCVSCDQATKSMATAHLAGRPPISLLGDTIRLSYAENPGGFLSLGADLPGWIRSWAFGVLALVAVLAVLIVAIRHHSLDRLQAIAVSLLIAGGVGNIIDRMMYGVVRDFLNVGVGPFRTGVFNVADLVITAAGMLLVTRSWKERSR
;
A
#
# COMPACT_ATOMS: atom_id res chain seq x y z
N MET A 1 -39.32 75.85 -11.61
CA MET A 1 -37.92 76.07 -12.06
C MET A 1 -37.31 74.71 -12.40
N LEU A 2 -36.89 74.57 -13.68
CA LEU A 2 -35.88 73.67 -14.27
C LEU A 2 -35.94 72.15 -13.94
N ARG A 3 -36.47 71.31 -14.84
CA ARG A 3 -35.84 70.64 -16.03
C ARG A 3 -34.79 69.58 -15.66
N CYS A 4 -35.11 68.30 -15.85
CA CYS A 4 -34.82 67.46 -17.04
C CYS A 4 -33.37 66.97 -17.12
N ARG A 5 -33.14 65.64 -17.08
CA ARG A 5 -32.91 64.79 -18.28
C ARG A 5 -32.54 63.37 -17.89
N ASP A 6 -33.34 62.45 -18.41
CA ASP A 6 -33.08 61.02 -18.62
C ASP A 6 -32.36 60.86 -20.00
N PRO A 7 -32.24 59.67 -20.60
CA PRO A 7 -31.24 58.60 -20.47
C PRO A 7 -30.41 58.41 -21.77
N GLY A 8 -29.44 57.48 -21.81
CA GLY A 8 -28.85 57.09 -23.10
C GLY A 8 -27.65 56.14 -23.09
N HIS A 9 -27.89 54.91 -23.53
CA HIS A 9 -27.12 54.08 -24.49
C HIS A 9 -25.65 53.71 -24.14
N ALA A 10 -25.22 52.45 -24.20
CA ALA A 10 -25.08 51.62 -25.40
C ALA A 10 -24.68 50.17 -24.97
N ARG A 11 -25.28 49.09 -25.53
CA ARG A 11 -24.70 48.15 -26.55
C ARG A 11 -23.28 47.66 -26.19
N ALA A 12 -22.88 46.39 -26.27
CA ALA A 12 -23.33 45.14 -26.92
C ALA A 12 -22.42 44.00 -26.32
N LEU A 13 -22.55 42.68 -26.48
CA LEU A 13 -22.91 41.81 -27.59
C LEU A 13 -23.35 40.44 -27.04
N HIS A 14 -24.54 39.99 -27.42
CA HIS A 14 -24.89 38.58 -27.55
C HIS A 14 -24.74 38.25 -29.04
N GLY A 15 -24.10 37.12 -29.39
CA GLY A 15 -24.26 36.53 -30.73
C GLY A 15 -23.03 35.85 -31.32
N GLN A 16 -23.10 34.53 -31.41
CA GLN A 16 -22.54 33.58 -32.40
C GLN A 16 -22.93 32.19 -31.85
N SER A 17 -23.91 31.41 -32.33
CA SER A 17 -24.44 31.05 -33.65
C SER A 17 -23.46 30.32 -34.58
N SER A 18 -23.55 28.99 -34.52
CA SER A 18 -23.67 28.01 -35.61
C SER A 18 -22.60 27.91 -36.70
N ALA A 19 -21.93 26.75 -36.76
CA ALA A 19 -21.65 25.92 -37.94
C ALA A 19 -20.87 24.68 -37.44
N ASP A 20 -21.46 23.49 -37.35
CA ASP A 20 -21.66 22.53 -38.43
C ASP A 20 -20.34 22.01 -39.04
N GLN A 21 -19.90 20.84 -38.54
CA GLN A 21 -19.24 19.84 -39.37
C GLN A 21 -19.41 18.45 -38.74
N ARG A 22 -20.45 17.75 -39.22
CA ARG A 22 -20.48 16.28 -39.29
C ARG A 22 -19.44 15.78 -40.29
N VAL A 23 -19.33 14.45 -40.36
CA VAL A 23 -18.72 13.61 -41.41
C VAL A 23 -17.29 13.15 -41.01
N HIS A 24 -16.88 11.87 -40.93
CA HIS A 24 -17.31 10.60 -41.52
C HIS A 24 -16.85 9.42 -40.62
N LEU A 25 -17.71 8.41 -40.41
CA LEU A 25 -17.28 7.03 -40.12
C LEU A 25 -16.88 6.33 -41.42
N PRO A 26 -15.99 5.32 -41.36
CA PRO A 26 -16.40 4.01 -41.86
C PRO A 26 -15.90 2.82 -41.02
N HIS A 27 -16.84 1.94 -40.65
CA HIS A 27 -16.68 0.47 -40.69
C HIS A 27 -16.99 -0.01 -42.14
N PRO A 28 -16.87 -1.30 -42.56
CA PRO A 28 -16.54 -2.56 -41.85
C PRO A 28 -15.55 -3.48 -42.63
N GLY A 29 -15.28 -4.69 -42.13
CA GLY A 29 -15.15 -5.85 -43.02
C GLY A 29 -14.15 -6.95 -42.63
N HIS A 30 -14.71 -8.04 -42.07
CA HIS A 30 -14.45 -9.47 -42.37
C HIS A 30 -13.00 -9.97 -42.57
N SER A 31 -12.54 -11.03 -41.90
CA SER A 31 -12.97 -12.41 -42.22
C SER A 31 -12.39 -13.48 -41.25
N LEU A 32 -13.26 -14.39 -40.83
CA LEU A 32 -12.97 -15.78 -40.42
C LEU A 32 -13.21 -16.70 -41.66
N PRO A 33 -13.09 -18.03 -41.57
CA PRO A 33 -11.99 -18.94 -41.21
C PRO A 33 -11.67 -19.82 -42.48
N PRO A 34 -11.16 -21.10 -42.49
CA PRO A 34 -11.72 -22.27 -41.80
C PRO A 34 -10.74 -23.44 -41.44
N HIS A 35 -11.30 -24.37 -40.66
CA HIS A 35 -11.14 -25.84 -40.67
C HIS A 35 -9.85 -26.54 -41.14
N GLY A 36 -9.37 -27.43 -40.26
CA GLY A 36 -8.59 -28.62 -40.62
C GLY A 36 -8.91 -29.82 -39.70
N LYS A 37 -10.03 -30.51 -39.96
CA LYS A 37 -10.27 -31.88 -39.47
C LYS A 37 -9.57 -32.86 -40.41
N SER A 38 -8.82 -33.83 -39.88
CA SER A 38 -8.59 -35.21 -40.40
C SER A 38 -7.33 -35.75 -39.73
N ARG A 39 -7.08 -37.04 -39.47
CA ARG A 39 -7.64 -38.32 -39.92
C ARG A 39 -7.07 -39.37 -38.95
N ARG A 40 -7.92 -40.22 -38.35
CA ARG A 40 -7.98 -41.68 -38.58
C ARG A 40 -6.64 -42.40 -38.88
N ARG A 41 -6.30 -43.39 -38.05
CA ARG A 41 -6.01 -44.81 -38.41
C ARG A 41 -5.73 -45.62 -37.12
N ARG A 42 -6.58 -46.59 -36.76
CA ARG A 42 -6.51 -48.05 -37.07
C ARG A 42 -5.32 -48.73 -36.38
N ARG A 43 -5.56 -49.52 -35.32
CA ARG A 43 -5.77 -51.00 -35.29
C ARG A 43 -4.49 -51.82 -35.50
N ALA A 44 -4.09 -52.58 -34.46
CA ALA A 44 -3.63 -53.99 -34.44
C ALA A 44 -3.08 -54.25 -33.02
N ALA A 45 -3.51 -55.19 -32.16
CA ALA A 45 -3.94 -56.59 -32.26
C ALA A 45 -2.82 -57.61 -32.57
N GLY A 46 -2.17 -58.11 -31.49
CA GLY A 46 -1.60 -59.47 -31.32
C GLY A 46 -0.30 -59.84 -32.06
N PRO A 47 0.39 -60.96 -31.72
CA PRO A 47 -0.05 -62.06 -30.85
C PRO A 47 1.01 -62.57 -29.81
N ARG A 48 0.59 -63.65 -29.12
CA ARG A 48 1.24 -64.45 -28.07
C ARG A 48 2.33 -65.41 -28.61
N GLY A 49 3.25 -65.79 -27.71
CA GLY A 49 4.03 -67.04 -27.70
C GLY A 49 4.87 -67.05 -26.40
N ALA A 50 4.75 -67.93 -25.40
CA ALA A 50 4.65 -69.41 -25.30
C ALA A 50 5.97 -70.15 -25.57
N GLY A 51 6.55 -70.73 -24.50
CA GLY A 51 7.62 -71.76 -24.51
C GLY A 51 8.65 -71.52 -23.39
N ARG A 52 8.58 -72.20 -22.22
CA ARG A 52 9.21 -73.52 -21.88
C ARG A 52 10.75 -73.47 -21.94
N ASN A 53 11.58 -74.01 -21.04
CA ASN A 53 11.43 -74.83 -19.83
C ASN A 53 12.86 -75.05 -19.25
N GLN A 54 12.97 -75.33 -17.94
CA GLN A 54 14.00 -76.20 -17.30
C GLN A 54 15.45 -75.64 -17.20
N VAL A 55 16.28 -75.88 -16.16
CA VAL A 55 16.51 -77.07 -15.33
C VAL A 55 17.04 -76.70 -13.91
N ARG A 56 16.85 -77.67 -13.03
CA ARG A 56 17.04 -77.87 -11.59
C ARG A 56 18.51 -78.11 -11.14
N GLY A 57 18.83 -77.85 -9.86
CA GLY A 57 19.98 -78.41 -9.12
C GLY A 57 20.36 -77.57 -7.88
N LEU A 58 19.74 -77.76 -6.70
CA LEU A 58 20.15 -78.63 -5.57
C LEU A 58 21.61 -78.48 -5.10
N LEU A 59 21.83 -77.80 -3.95
CA LEU A 59 22.56 -78.32 -2.76
C LEU A 59 22.83 -77.23 -1.69
N GLY A 60 22.28 -77.43 -0.48
CA GLY A 60 22.91 -77.09 0.81
C GLY A 60 22.53 -75.78 1.53
N PRO A 61 21.98 -75.83 2.77
CA PRO A 61 21.92 -74.68 3.66
C PRO A 61 23.22 -74.57 4.48
N LYS A 62 23.78 -73.36 4.61
CA LYS A 62 24.94 -73.06 5.48
C LYS A 62 24.69 -71.79 6.33
N PRO A 63 25.34 -71.70 7.51
CA PRO A 63 24.74 -71.13 8.70
C PRO A 63 24.85 -69.61 8.82
N SER A 64 23.99 -69.07 9.69
CA SER A 64 23.88 -67.69 10.12
C SER A 64 25.22 -67.08 10.52
N THR A 65 25.74 -66.16 9.72
CA THR A 65 26.72 -65.18 10.18
C THR A 65 25.96 -63.95 10.67
N ALA A 66 25.88 -63.81 11.99
CA ALA A 66 25.36 -62.63 12.65
C ALA A 66 26.20 -61.41 12.23
N ARG A 67 25.63 -60.53 11.39
CA ARG A 67 26.19 -59.20 11.15
C ARG A 67 26.05 -58.39 12.44
N PRO A 68 27.09 -57.66 12.88
CA PRO A 68 26.96 -56.77 14.01
C PRO A 68 25.91 -55.71 13.66
N VAL A 69 24.85 -55.63 14.47
CA VAL A 69 23.86 -54.56 14.40
C VAL A 69 24.60 -53.26 14.64
N ARG A 70 24.94 -52.55 13.57
CA ARG A 70 25.36 -51.15 13.64
C ARG A 70 24.22 -50.40 14.29
N SER A 71 24.39 -50.04 15.56
CA SER A 71 23.50 -49.15 16.29
C SER A 71 23.39 -47.86 15.49
N GLY A 72 22.35 -47.74 14.68
CA GLY A 72 22.02 -46.53 13.97
C GLY A 72 21.80 -45.45 15.02
N ARG A 73 22.80 -44.58 15.22
CA ARG A 73 22.64 -43.33 15.95
C ARG A 73 21.43 -42.65 15.33
N ARG A 74 20.27 -42.72 16.00
CA ARG A 74 19.04 -42.03 15.60
C ARG A 74 19.39 -40.55 15.44
N ARG A 75 19.62 -40.12 14.19
CA ARG A 75 19.80 -38.71 13.87
C ARG A 75 18.49 -38.03 14.26
N ARG A 76 18.47 -37.33 15.39
CA ARG A 76 17.32 -36.50 15.80
C ARG A 76 16.89 -35.63 14.62
N PRO A 77 15.59 -35.48 14.33
CA PRO A 77 15.15 -34.82 13.12
C PRO A 77 15.54 -33.35 13.15
N ARG A 78 16.57 -33.02 12.35
CA ARG A 78 17.10 -31.66 12.11
C ARG A 78 16.03 -30.66 11.66
N ARG A 79 14.86 -31.15 11.22
CA ARG A 79 13.69 -30.39 10.76
C ARG A 79 13.03 -29.55 11.85
N TRP A 80 12.97 -30.02 13.11
CA TRP A 80 12.29 -29.31 14.20
C TRP A 80 13.04 -28.04 14.64
N ARG A 81 14.38 -28.09 14.66
CA ARG A 81 15.22 -26.93 15.00
C ARG A 81 15.14 -25.81 13.96
N HIS A 82 14.97 -26.15 12.67
CA HIS A 82 14.79 -25.15 11.62
C HIS A 82 13.44 -24.43 11.71
N SER A 83 12.34 -25.13 12.00
CA SER A 83 11.01 -24.52 12.13
C SER A 83 10.93 -23.50 13.28
N VAL A 84 11.52 -23.81 14.43
CA VAL A 84 11.54 -22.89 15.59
C VAL A 84 12.41 -21.66 15.31
N VAL A 85 13.60 -21.82 14.73
CA VAL A 85 14.48 -20.68 14.42
C VAL A 85 13.89 -19.76 13.34
N VAL A 86 13.20 -20.31 12.34
CA VAL A 86 12.51 -19.51 11.31
C VAL A 86 11.34 -18.73 11.93
N MET A 87 10.54 -19.37 12.79
CA MET A 87 9.42 -18.72 13.51
C MET A 87 9.89 -17.62 14.47
N MET A 88 10.98 -17.85 15.20
CA MET A 88 11.57 -16.82 16.08
C MET A 88 12.12 -15.63 15.30
N LYS A 89 12.68 -15.86 14.11
CA LYS A 89 13.15 -14.79 13.22
C LYS A 89 11.99 -13.95 12.68
N SER A 90 10.88 -14.58 12.30
CA SER A 90 9.68 -13.86 11.84
C SER A 90 8.98 -13.11 12.97
N LEU A 91 8.91 -13.68 14.19
CA LEU A 91 8.35 -12.98 15.35
C LEU A 91 9.19 -11.77 15.75
N ARG A 92 10.52 -11.90 15.79
CA ARG A 92 11.42 -10.76 16.06
C ARG A 92 11.27 -9.67 15.00
N TYR A 93 11.14 -10.06 13.73
CA TYR A 93 10.96 -9.10 12.66
C TYR A 93 9.63 -8.35 12.78
N ALA A 94 8.53 -9.07 13.03
CA ALA A 94 7.23 -8.46 13.30
C ALA A 94 7.27 -7.55 14.53
N ALA A 95 7.97 -7.95 15.60
CA ALA A 95 8.14 -7.13 16.80
C ALA A 95 8.92 -5.83 16.51
N LEU A 96 9.95 -5.87 15.67
CA LEU A 96 10.69 -4.68 15.25
C LEU A 96 9.82 -3.72 14.42
N LEU A 97 9.04 -4.25 13.48
CA LEU A 97 8.10 -3.44 12.70
C LEU A 97 6.99 -2.85 13.60
N GLY A 98 6.47 -3.64 14.53
CA GLY A 98 5.52 -3.17 15.54
C GLY A 98 6.11 -2.08 16.43
N ALA A 99 7.38 -2.20 16.83
CA ALA A 99 8.07 -1.16 17.60
C ALA A 99 8.21 0.14 16.80
N ILE A 100 8.47 0.08 15.49
CA ILE A 100 8.47 1.27 14.61
C ILE A 100 7.08 1.93 14.64
N VAL A 101 6.01 1.15 14.43
CA VAL A 101 4.64 1.68 14.44
C VAL A 101 4.32 2.37 15.76
N VAL A 102 4.55 1.68 16.89
CA VAL A 102 4.26 2.22 18.22
C VAL A 102 5.08 3.47 18.50
N SER A 103 6.36 3.48 18.14
CA SER A 103 7.24 4.64 18.38
C SER A 103 6.78 5.86 17.57
N CYS A 104 6.45 5.68 16.29
CA CYS A 104 5.97 6.76 15.43
C CYS A 104 4.62 7.30 15.90
N VAL A 105 3.65 6.44 16.23
CA VAL A 105 2.35 6.86 16.76
C VAL A 105 2.51 7.61 18.09
N SER A 106 3.36 7.09 18.99
CA SER A 106 3.60 7.73 20.29
C SER A 106 4.24 9.11 20.13
N CYS A 107 5.21 9.25 19.23
CA CYS A 107 5.86 10.52 18.92
C CYS A 107 4.87 11.54 18.34
N ASP A 108 4.02 11.10 17.40
CA ASP A 108 2.98 11.95 16.81
C ASP A 108 1.97 12.43 17.88
N GLN A 109 1.42 11.52 18.69
CA GLN A 109 0.47 11.91 19.73
C GLN A 109 1.10 12.79 20.82
N ALA A 110 2.37 12.55 21.19
CA ALA A 110 3.08 13.39 22.15
C ALA A 110 3.30 14.80 21.60
N THR A 111 3.78 14.93 20.36
CA THR A 111 4.03 16.24 19.74
C THR A 111 2.74 17.02 19.48
N LYS A 112 1.64 16.37 19.09
CA LYS A 112 0.30 16.98 19.00
C LYS A 112 -0.20 17.48 20.34
N SER A 113 0.01 16.71 21.40
CA SER A 113 -0.39 17.10 22.76
C SER A 113 0.41 18.32 23.24
N MET A 114 1.73 18.34 22.99
CA MET A 114 2.57 19.51 23.27
C MET A 114 2.14 20.72 22.44
N ALA A 115 1.85 20.55 21.16
CA ALA A 115 1.37 21.64 20.31
C ALA A 115 0.06 22.23 20.83
N THR A 116 -0.88 21.38 21.25
CA THR A 116 -2.14 21.82 21.87
C THR A 116 -1.86 22.65 23.13
N ALA A 117 -0.98 22.19 24.01
CA ALA A 117 -0.68 22.86 25.28
C ALA A 117 0.09 24.19 25.12
N HIS A 118 0.97 24.28 24.12
CA HIS A 118 1.92 25.39 24.00
C HIS A 118 1.62 26.37 22.87
N LEU A 119 0.82 25.98 21.87
CA LEU A 119 0.59 26.79 20.66
C LEU A 119 -0.89 27.15 20.44
N ALA A 120 -1.84 26.40 21.01
CA ALA A 120 -3.26 26.71 20.84
C ALA A 120 -3.61 28.10 21.41
N GLY A 121 -4.25 28.94 20.58
CA GLY A 121 -4.60 30.31 20.94
C GLY A 121 -3.41 31.27 21.07
N ARG A 122 -2.21 30.88 20.60
CA ARG A 122 -1.00 31.70 20.67
C ARG A 122 -0.48 32.08 19.28
N PRO A 123 0.27 33.19 19.17
CA PRO A 123 0.95 33.53 17.92
C PRO A 123 1.94 32.44 17.49
N PRO A 124 2.16 32.25 16.17
CA PRO A 124 3.13 31.29 15.67
C PRO A 124 4.56 31.58 16.17
N ILE A 125 5.33 30.51 16.43
CA ILE A 125 6.74 30.60 16.77
C ILE A 125 7.57 30.35 15.51
N SER A 126 8.40 31.31 15.10
CA SER A 126 9.30 31.17 13.96
C SER A 126 10.70 30.76 14.41
N LEU A 127 11.26 29.77 13.73
CA LEU A 127 12.58 29.18 13.96
C LEU A 127 13.39 29.20 12.65
N LEU A 128 14.73 29.22 12.77
CA LEU A 128 15.65 29.17 11.63
C LEU A 128 15.35 30.24 10.55
N GLY A 129 15.16 31.49 10.96
CA GLY A 129 14.85 32.58 10.03
C GLY A 129 13.51 32.41 9.31
N ASP A 130 12.49 31.93 10.02
CA ASP A 130 11.14 31.61 9.50
C ASP A 130 11.04 30.39 8.58
N THR A 131 12.13 29.62 8.44
CA THR A 131 12.13 28.36 7.69
C THR A 131 11.19 27.34 8.32
N ILE A 132 11.14 27.29 9.65
CA ILE A 132 10.22 26.43 10.41
C ILE A 132 9.33 27.32 11.25
N ARG A 133 8.02 27.14 11.14
CA ARG A 133 7.02 27.83 11.95
C ARG A 133 6.18 26.81 12.70
N LEU A 134 6.07 27.00 14.00
CA LEU A 134 5.19 26.23 14.87
C LEU A 134 3.91 27.03 15.08
N SER A 135 2.78 26.51 14.58
CA SER A 135 1.48 27.17 14.63
C SER A 135 0.39 26.13 14.75
N TYR A 136 -0.38 26.14 15.83
CA TYR A 136 -1.49 25.21 16.01
C TYR A 136 -2.60 25.49 15.00
N ALA A 137 -3.08 24.43 14.33
CA ALA A 137 -4.22 24.45 13.45
C ALA A 137 -5.03 23.16 13.64
N GLU A 138 -6.35 23.30 13.69
CA GLU A 138 -7.26 22.16 13.66
C GLU A 138 -7.70 21.93 12.23
N ASN A 139 -7.47 20.71 11.76
CA ASN A 139 -7.83 20.29 10.42
C ASN A 139 -9.04 19.35 10.45
N PRO A 140 -10.26 19.90 10.34
CA PRO A 140 -11.47 19.11 10.19
C PRO A 140 -11.60 18.43 8.82
N GLY A 141 -10.72 18.76 7.86
CA GLY A 141 -10.72 18.24 6.50
C GLY A 141 -9.52 17.36 6.19
N GLY A 142 -9.13 17.38 4.92
CA GLY A 142 -7.86 16.88 4.42
C GLY A 142 -6.85 18.02 4.21
N PHE A 143 -5.70 17.70 3.63
CA PHE A 143 -4.69 18.69 3.23
C PHE A 143 -5.32 19.82 2.37
N LEU A 144 -4.91 21.09 2.55
CA LEU A 144 -5.43 22.27 1.83
C LEU A 144 -6.95 22.51 1.93
N SER A 145 -7.57 22.18 3.07
CA SER A 145 -9.01 22.39 3.30
C SER A 145 -9.92 21.62 2.33
N LEU A 146 -9.46 20.49 1.79
CA LEU A 146 -10.29 19.63 0.94
C LEU A 146 -11.62 19.29 1.63
N GLY A 147 -12.72 19.46 0.89
CA GLY A 147 -14.08 19.23 1.38
C GLY A 147 -14.66 20.37 2.22
N ALA A 148 -14.13 21.59 2.15
CA ALA A 148 -14.61 22.75 2.93
C ALA A 148 -16.13 23.01 2.83
N ASP A 149 -16.76 22.66 1.71
CA ASP A 149 -18.20 22.85 1.49
C ASP A 149 -19.08 21.80 2.20
N LEU A 150 -18.48 20.74 2.76
CA LEU A 150 -19.20 19.71 3.50
C LEU A 150 -19.47 20.15 4.94
N PRO A 151 -20.60 19.73 5.54
CA PRO A 151 -20.82 19.87 6.98
C PRO A 151 -19.66 19.26 7.77
N GLY A 152 -19.18 19.98 8.79
CA GLY A 152 -17.93 19.65 9.49
C GLY A 152 -17.88 18.22 10.04
N TRP A 153 -19.00 17.71 10.56
CA TRP A 153 -19.09 16.32 11.03
C TRP A 153 -18.99 15.32 9.88
N ILE A 154 -19.71 15.52 8.76
CA ILE A 154 -19.63 14.66 7.56
C ILE A 154 -18.20 14.63 7.04
N ARG A 155 -17.56 15.79 6.96
CA ARG A 155 -16.18 15.93 6.50
C ARG A 155 -15.22 15.12 7.37
N SER A 156 -15.30 15.28 8.69
CA SER A 156 -14.44 14.56 9.62
C SER A 156 -14.61 13.04 9.51
N TRP A 157 -15.86 12.56 9.48
CA TRP A 157 -16.17 11.14 9.30
C TRP A 157 -15.67 10.61 7.95
N ALA A 158 -15.88 11.35 6.86
CA ALA A 158 -15.44 10.93 5.53
C ALA A 158 -13.91 10.74 5.47
N PHE A 159 -13.14 11.70 5.98
CA PHE A 159 -11.68 11.58 6.03
C PHE A 159 -11.19 10.52 7.02
N GLY A 160 -11.88 10.35 8.15
CA GLY A 160 -11.59 9.28 9.12
C GLY A 160 -11.80 7.89 8.54
N VAL A 161 -12.93 7.67 7.87
CA VAL A 161 -13.25 6.40 7.18
C VAL A 161 -12.27 6.17 6.03
N LEU A 162 -11.95 7.18 5.23
CA LEU A 162 -10.97 7.05 4.15
C LEU A 162 -9.58 6.64 4.68
N ALA A 163 -9.12 7.29 5.76
CA ALA A 163 -7.84 6.95 6.39
C ALA A 163 -7.86 5.50 6.92
N LEU A 164 -8.95 5.09 7.58
CA LEU A 164 -9.11 3.73 8.08
C LEU A 164 -9.07 2.71 6.94
N VAL A 165 -9.81 2.95 5.86
CA VAL A 165 -9.83 2.08 4.67
C VAL A 165 -8.43 2.00 4.06
N ALA A 166 -7.70 3.12 3.94
CA ALA A 166 -6.34 3.13 3.42
C ALA A 166 -5.38 2.30 4.29
N VAL A 167 -5.41 2.46 5.61
CA VAL A 167 -4.59 1.67 6.55
C VAL A 167 -4.92 0.18 6.45
N LEU A 168 -6.21 -0.17 6.40
CA LEU A 168 -6.65 -1.56 6.25
C LEU A 168 -6.20 -2.16 4.90
N ALA A 169 -6.32 -1.40 3.81
CA ALA A 169 -5.87 -1.85 2.50
C ALA A 169 -4.35 -2.13 2.49
N VAL A 170 -3.55 -1.22 3.05
CA VAL A 170 -2.10 -1.38 3.19
C VAL A 170 -1.77 -2.62 4.03
N LEU A 171 -2.46 -2.82 5.15
CA LEU A 171 -2.27 -3.98 6.02
C LEU A 171 -2.63 -5.29 5.30
N ILE A 172 -3.75 -5.32 4.58
CA ILE A 172 -4.19 -6.48 3.81
C ILE A 172 -3.17 -6.83 2.72
N VAL A 173 -2.69 -5.84 1.97
CA VAL A 173 -1.65 -6.03 0.95
C VAL A 173 -0.38 -6.59 1.59
N ALA A 174 0.04 -6.04 2.72
CA ALA A 174 1.23 -6.51 3.43
C ALA A 174 1.12 -7.95 3.94
N ILE A 175 -0.07 -8.36 4.39
CA ILE A 175 -0.33 -9.73 4.85
C ILE A 175 -0.40 -10.71 3.67
N ARG A 176 -1.03 -10.31 2.55
CA ARG A 176 -1.20 -11.18 1.37
C ARG A 176 0.08 -11.34 0.56
N HIS A 177 0.93 -10.32 0.51
CA HIS A 177 2.22 -10.38 -0.17
C HIS A 177 3.32 -10.74 0.83
N HIS A 178 3.57 -12.04 1.00
CA HIS A 178 4.58 -12.59 1.92
C HIS A 178 6.04 -12.25 1.57
N SER A 179 6.28 -11.50 0.51
CA SER A 179 7.60 -11.18 -0.04
C SER A 179 7.86 -9.67 -0.08
N LEU A 180 7.46 -8.95 0.97
CA LEU A 180 7.96 -7.59 1.17
C LEU A 180 9.45 -7.63 1.53
N ASP A 181 10.25 -6.83 0.83
CA ASP A 181 11.62 -6.60 1.27
C ASP A 181 11.65 -5.74 2.54
N ARG A 182 12.85 -5.58 3.13
CA ARG A 182 13.00 -4.84 4.39
C ARG A 182 12.56 -3.38 4.29
N LEU A 183 12.83 -2.72 3.16
CA LEU A 183 12.49 -1.31 2.98
C LEU A 183 10.99 -1.14 2.75
N GLN A 184 10.37 -2.03 1.97
CA GLN A 184 8.93 -2.06 1.77
C GLN A 184 8.18 -2.30 3.08
N ALA A 185 8.64 -3.24 3.91
CA ALA A 185 8.03 -3.49 5.22
C ALA A 185 8.16 -2.30 6.18
N ILE A 186 9.31 -1.61 6.16
CA ILE A 186 9.49 -0.36 6.93
C ILE A 186 8.54 0.71 6.41
N ALA A 187 8.47 0.93 5.09
CA ALA A 187 7.54 1.90 4.51
C ALA A 187 6.08 1.61 4.86
N VAL A 188 5.64 0.35 4.73
CA VAL A 188 4.31 -0.10 5.14
C VAL A 188 4.05 0.21 6.61
N SER A 189 5.03 -0.05 7.49
CA SER A 189 4.92 0.25 8.92
C SER A 189 4.76 1.75 9.18
N LEU A 190 5.51 2.59 8.45
CA LEU A 190 5.39 4.05 8.54
C LEU A 190 4.03 4.54 8.03
N LEU A 191 3.53 4.02 6.91
CA LEU A 191 2.18 4.34 6.40
C LEU A 191 1.09 4.01 7.43
N ILE A 192 1.17 2.82 8.03
CA ILE A 192 0.24 2.40 9.09
C ILE A 192 0.36 3.33 10.29
N ALA A 193 1.58 3.64 10.73
CA ALA A 193 1.80 4.49 11.90
C ALA A 193 1.21 5.91 11.74
N GLY A 194 1.52 6.59 10.63
CA GLY A 194 0.99 7.94 10.40
C GLY A 194 -0.52 7.92 10.16
N GLY A 195 -1.04 6.93 9.44
CA GLY A 195 -2.48 6.76 9.27
C GLY A 195 -3.21 6.57 10.60
N VAL A 196 -2.69 5.70 11.47
CA VAL A 196 -3.23 5.48 12.81
C VAL A 196 -3.17 6.74 13.68
N GLY A 197 -2.07 7.50 13.68
CA GLY A 197 -1.98 8.77 14.43
C GLY A 197 -3.07 9.77 14.04
N ASN A 198 -3.32 9.94 12.73
CA ASN A 198 -4.39 10.81 12.24
C ASN A 198 -5.80 10.25 12.46
N ILE A 199 -5.98 8.93 12.53
CA ILE A 199 -7.26 8.30 12.91
C ILE A 199 -7.55 8.53 14.39
N ILE A 200 -6.56 8.36 15.27
CA ILE A 200 -6.72 8.58 16.72
C ILE A 200 -7.23 9.99 16.97
N ASP A 201 -6.63 10.99 16.34
CA ASP A 201 -7.07 12.38 16.50
C ASP A 201 -8.52 12.61 16.05
N ARG A 202 -8.91 12.05 14.89
CA ARG A 202 -10.29 12.15 14.41
C ARG A 202 -11.29 11.45 15.33
N MET A 203 -10.93 10.30 15.90
CA MET A 203 -11.80 9.57 16.83
C MET A 203 -11.95 10.29 18.17
N MET A 204 -10.88 10.93 18.66
CA MET A 204 -10.86 11.55 19.99
C MET A 204 -11.32 13.01 19.99
N TYR A 205 -11.03 13.76 18.92
CA TYR A 205 -11.24 15.21 18.85
C TYR A 205 -12.09 15.65 17.65
N GLY A 206 -12.42 14.75 16.72
CA GLY A 206 -13.16 15.08 15.50
C GLY A 206 -12.37 15.89 14.47
N VAL A 207 -11.10 16.20 14.72
CA VAL A 207 -10.20 16.95 13.84
C VAL A 207 -8.79 16.39 13.96
N VAL A 208 -7.94 16.66 12.97
CA VAL A 208 -6.49 16.40 13.08
C VAL A 208 -5.79 17.64 13.60
N ARG A 209 -4.89 17.48 14.58
CA ARG A 209 -4.10 18.58 15.13
C ARG A 209 -2.80 18.74 14.33
N ASP A 210 -2.70 19.85 13.61
CA ASP A 210 -1.54 20.22 12.81
C ASP A 210 -0.77 21.35 13.51
N PHE A 211 0.55 21.36 13.39
CA PHE A 211 1.37 22.33 14.13
C PHE A 211 2.67 22.75 13.48
N LEU A 212 3.14 22.03 12.46
CA LEU A 212 4.41 22.28 11.80
C LEU A 212 4.16 22.90 10.44
N ASN A 213 4.91 23.94 10.11
CA ASN A 213 4.89 24.54 8.79
C ASN A 213 6.31 24.89 8.36
N VAL A 214 6.72 24.40 7.19
CA VAL A 214 8.07 24.60 6.65
C VAL A 214 8.01 25.46 5.39
N GLY A 215 8.94 26.40 5.23
CA GLY A 215 9.03 27.26 4.07
C GLY A 215 10.45 27.73 3.75
N VAL A 216 10.67 28.14 2.50
CA VAL A 216 11.93 28.74 2.04
C VAL A 216 11.57 29.86 1.05
N GLY A 217 11.96 31.09 1.37
CA GLY A 217 11.61 32.27 0.57
C GLY A 217 10.08 32.43 0.45
N PRO A 218 9.52 32.59 -0.77
CA PRO A 218 8.09 32.75 -0.96
C PRO A 218 7.30 31.44 -0.85
N PHE A 219 7.96 30.28 -0.86
CA PHE A 219 7.30 28.97 -0.88
C PHE A 219 7.17 28.42 0.53
N ARG A 220 5.95 28.06 0.93
CA ARG A 220 5.68 27.44 2.23
C ARG A 220 4.71 26.27 2.04
N THR A 221 4.87 25.27 2.89
CA THR A 221 3.94 24.14 3.01
C THR A 221 2.65 24.59 3.70
N GLY A 222 1.61 23.75 3.63
CA GLY A 222 0.49 23.83 4.59
C GLY A 222 0.96 23.54 6.01
N VAL A 223 0.10 23.73 7.01
CA VAL A 223 0.39 23.21 8.36
C VAL A 223 0.17 21.70 8.34
N PHE A 224 1.09 20.94 8.92
CA PHE A 224 1.07 19.48 8.96
C PHE A 224 1.60 18.99 10.32
N ASN A 225 1.61 17.67 10.52
CA ASN A 225 2.08 17.04 11.76
C ASN A 225 3.12 15.93 11.51
N VAL A 226 3.54 15.25 12.58
CA VAL A 226 4.53 14.17 12.48
C VAL A 226 3.98 12.95 11.74
N ALA A 227 2.69 12.61 11.90
CA ALA A 227 2.05 11.56 11.11
C ALA A 227 2.13 11.83 9.60
N ASP A 228 1.92 13.07 9.15
CA ASP A 228 2.03 13.43 7.73
C ASP A 228 3.47 13.33 7.22
N LEU A 229 4.44 13.73 8.03
CA LEU A 229 5.87 13.59 7.72
C LEU A 229 6.24 12.11 7.55
N VAL A 230 5.76 11.25 8.45
CA VAL A 230 6.00 9.80 8.44
C VAL A 230 5.35 9.15 7.20
N ILE A 231 4.11 9.52 6.85
CA ILE A 231 3.43 9.05 5.62
C ILE A 231 4.20 9.49 4.38
N THR A 232 4.65 10.74 4.34
CA THR A 232 5.40 11.29 3.20
C THR A 232 6.73 10.56 3.02
N ALA A 233 7.47 10.33 4.11
CA ALA A 233 8.71 9.56 4.08
C ALA A 233 8.48 8.12 3.62
N ALA A 234 7.39 7.48 4.04
CA ALA A 234 7.02 6.15 3.59
C ALA A 234 6.73 6.09 2.09
N GLY A 235 5.97 7.06 1.56
CA GLY A 235 5.70 7.20 0.14
C GLY A 235 6.98 7.37 -0.68
N MET A 236 7.89 8.26 -0.23
CA MET A 236 9.20 8.44 -0.87
C MET A 236 10.01 7.14 -0.87
N LEU A 237 9.99 6.38 0.23
CA LEU A 237 10.71 5.10 0.32
C LEU A 237 10.16 4.05 -0.66
N LEU A 238 8.84 3.97 -0.84
CA LEU A 238 8.22 3.06 -1.81
C LEU A 238 8.51 3.47 -3.25
N VAL A 239 8.42 4.76 -3.57
CA VAL A 239 8.68 5.27 -4.93
C VAL A 239 10.14 5.03 -5.31
N THR A 240 11.08 5.42 -4.46
CA THR A 240 12.52 5.21 -4.71
C THR A 240 12.85 3.72 -4.86
N ARG A 241 12.21 2.87 -4.05
CA ARG A 241 12.43 1.43 -4.15
C ARG A 241 11.88 0.83 -5.44
N SER A 242 10.71 1.27 -5.88
CA SER A 242 10.07 0.84 -7.13
C SER A 242 10.87 1.29 -8.35
N TRP A 243 11.43 2.51 -8.32
CA TRP A 243 12.28 3.03 -9.40
C TRP A 243 13.54 2.17 -9.58
N LYS A 244 14.23 1.85 -8.48
CA LYS A 244 15.45 1.01 -8.50
C LYS A 244 15.19 -0.42 -9.00
N GLU A 245 13.98 -0.91 -8.83
CA GLU A 245 13.55 -2.23 -9.28
C GLU A 245 13.36 -2.26 -10.80
N ARG A 246 12.81 -1.18 -11.37
CA ARG A 246 12.59 -1.03 -12.81
C ARG A 246 13.88 -0.76 -13.60
N SER A 247 14.89 -0.16 -12.96
CA SER A 247 16.17 0.18 -13.59
C SER A 247 17.19 -0.97 -13.60
N ARG A 248 16.80 -2.17 -13.20
CA ARG A 248 17.63 -3.39 -13.20
C ARG A 248 17.10 -4.38 -14.21
#